data_AF-A0A1B9S7A3-F1
#
_entry.id   AF-A0A1B9S7A3-F1
#
_cell.length_a   1.000
_cell.length_b   1.000
_cell.length_c   1.000
_cell.angle_alpha   90.00
_cell.angle_beta   90.00
_cell.angle_gamma   90.00
#
_symmetry.space_group_name_H-M   'P 1'
#
loop_
_entity.id
_entity.type
_entity.pdbx_description
1 polymer ?
#
loop_
_entity_poly.entity_id
_entity_poly.type
_entity_poly.pdbx_seq_one_letter_code
_entity_poly.pdbx_strand_id
1 'polypeptide(L)'
;MDDTLYGRRDKRGDWKPNKLLKYPPVFVWPAQPIGFLKWFFGYPGYLMPWNAVYAIIGTLLWVYATPSMETMKTFEPGWIAYLLVRNAALVFLFFGAFHLRLYMQKKQGTTFKYNGKWPSKDNSAFLFSNQTIDNVIWTFASAIPLWTTCEVLTLWAFANGIIPYVDFAEHPIYCGLIMLLIPTFRDLHFYLVHRLIHWPPLYHAVHKLHHNNVNPGPWSGLAMHPVEHLLYFSGVLIHWIIPSNPVHALFHLTHAALAPAPGHAGFDKIIVGSETAIDTHAYDHYLHHKFFECNYADGVIPLDKWFGTFHDGSREAEDRMNKRFMERARRRLEKQANRSAASD
;
A
#
# COMPACT_ATOMS: atom_id res chain seq x y z
N MET A 1 17.27 -18.88 -11.56
CA MET A 1 15.84 -19.08 -11.90
C MET A 1 15.53 -18.38 -13.22
N ASP A 2 14.94 -19.09 -14.17
CA ASP A 2 14.52 -18.56 -15.47
C ASP A 2 13.11 -17.94 -15.35
N ASP A 3 12.97 -16.63 -15.60
CA ASP A 3 11.69 -15.92 -15.51
C ASP A 3 10.79 -16.09 -16.74
N THR A 4 11.30 -16.65 -17.83
CA THR A 4 10.53 -16.92 -19.06
C THR A 4 9.50 -18.04 -18.88
N LEU A 5 9.72 -18.91 -17.89
CA LEU A 5 8.76 -19.95 -17.49
C LEU A 5 7.51 -19.35 -16.81
N TYR A 6 7.63 -18.15 -16.24
CA TYR A 6 6.59 -17.53 -15.42
C TYR A 6 5.91 -16.33 -16.09
N GLY A 7 6.53 -15.78 -17.14
CA GLY A 7 6.06 -14.59 -17.81
C GLY A 7 6.81 -14.33 -19.10
N ARG A 8 6.50 -13.19 -19.72
CA ARG A 8 7.10 -12.78 -21.00
C ARG A 8 7.47 -11.31 -20.95
N ARG A 9 8.49 -10.95 -21.72
CA ARG A 9 8.88 -9.55 -21.92
C ARG A 9 8.30 -9.00 -23.22
N ASP A 10 7.92 -7.74 -23.20
CA ASP A 10 7.59 -7.02 -24.42
C ASP A 10 8.85 -6.43 -25.10
N LYS A 11 8.67 -5.74 -26.23
CA LYS A 11 9.76 -5.12 -26.99
C LYS A 11 10.47 -3.99 -26.22
N ARG A 12 9.86 -3.45 -25.17
CA ARG A 12 10.44 -2.41 -24.29
C ARG A 12 11.22 -3.02 -23.12
N GLY A 13 11.20 -4.35 -22.99
CA GLY A 13 11.83 -5.09 -21.90
C GLY A 13 10.95 -5.20 -20.64
N ASP A 14 9.70 -4.70 -20.69
CA ASP A 14 8.77 -4.81 -19.58
C ASP A 14 8.31 -6.26 -19.42
N TRP A 15 8.40 -6.78 -18.21
CA TRP A 15 7.98 -8.14 -17.88
C TRP A 15 6.52 -8.19 -17.45
N LYS A 16 5.83 -9.23 -17.91
CA LYS A 16 4.43 -9.52 -17.60
C LYS A 16 4.28 -10.98 -17.18
N PRO A 17 3.63 -11.28 -16.03
CA PRO A 17 3.37 -12.65 -15.61
C PRO A 17 2.37 -13.35 -16.56
N ASN A 18 2.53 -14.66 -16.71
CA ASN A 18 1.55 -15.52 -17.39
C ASN A 18 0.28 -15.69 -16.54
N LYS A 19 0.43 -15.67 -15.21
CA LYS A 19 -0.67 -15.78 -14.25
C LYS A 19 -1.44 -14.46 -14.19
N LEU A 20 -2.75 -14.52 -14.46
CA LEU A 20 -3.66 -13.39 -14.26
C LEU A 20 -3.94 -13.16 -12.78
N LEU A 21 -4.15 -11.90 -12.41
CA LEU A 21 -4.57 -11.54 -11.06
C LEU A 21 -5.96 -12.10 -10.77
N LYS A 22 -6.13 -12.64 -9.57
CA LYS A 22 -7.40 -13.18 -9.08
C LYS A 22 -7.62 -12.71 -7.66
N TYR A 23 -8.86 -12.36 -7.36
CA TYR A 23 -9.27 -12.14 -5.98
C TYR A 23 -9.35 -13.46 -5.23
N PRO A 24 -9.16 -13.44 -3.90
CA PRO A 24 -9.34 -14.61 -3.08
C PRO A 24 -10.79 -15.12 -3.13
N PRO A 25 -11.02 -16.41 -2.87
CA PRO A 25 -12.33 -17.04 -2.96
C PRO A 25 -13.22 -16.72 -1.73
N VAL A 26 -13.31 -15.43 -1.36
CA VAL A 26 -14.09 -14.93 -0.22
C VAL A 26 -15.47 -14.46 -0.69
N PHE A 27 -15.47 -13.56 -1.67
CA PHE A 27 -16.67 -12.92 -2.20
C PHE A 27 -17.05 -13.52 -3.56
N VAL A 28 -17.22 -14.85 -3.61
CA VAL A 28 -17.51 -15.61 -4.83
C VAL A 28 -18.82 -16.38 -4.69
N TRP A 29 -19.55 -16.53 -5.79
CA TRP A 29 -20.76 -17.36 -5.87
C TRP A 29 -20.61 -18.44 -6.94
N PRO A 30 -20.93 -19.72 -6.66
CA PRO A 30 -21.36 -20.25 -5.36
C PRO A 30 -20.25 -20.14 -4.30
N ALA A 31 -20.63 -20.07 -3.02
CA ALA A 31 -19.69 -19.95 -1.91
C ALA A 31 -18.70 -21.13 -1.89
N GLN A 32 -17.42 -20.83 -1.65
CA GLN A 32 -16.33 -21.82 -1.69
C GLN A 32 -15.65 -21.96 -0.32
N PRO A 33 -16.29 -22.58 0.70
CA PRO A 33 -15.78 -22.61 2.07
C PRO A 33 -14.40 -23.28 2.18
N ILE A 34 -14.15 -24.38 1.46
CA ILE A 34 -12.85 -25.05 1.44
C ILE A 34 -11.79 -24.15 0.78
N GLY A 35 -12.16 -23.43 -0.29
CA GLY A 35 -11.29 -22.47 -0.96
C GLY A 35 -10.92 -21.31 -0.03
N PHE A 36 -11.91 -20.78 0.69
CA PHE A 36 -11.73 -19.75 1.71
C PHE A 36 -10.75 -20.21 2.79
N LEU A 37 -10.95 -21.39 3.40
CA LEU A 37 -10.07 -21.90 4.46
C LEU A 37 -8.64 -22.13 3.97
N LYS A 38 -8.47 -22.68 2.75
CA LYS A 38 -7.15 -22.85 2.12
C LYS A 38 -6.44 -21.53 1.88
N TRP A 39 -7.16 -20.49 1.47
CA TRP A 39 -6.59 -19.16 1.30
C TRP A 39 -6.30 -18.49 2.65
N PHE A 40 -7.20 -18.62 3.62
CA PHE A 40 -7.07 -17.94 4.91
C PHE A 40 -5.86 -18.43 5.70
N PHE A 41 -5.69 -19.76 5.78
CA PHE A 41 -4.60 -20.43 6.51
C PHE A 41 -3.40 -20.84 5.63
N GLY A 42 -3.46 -20.60 4.31
CA GLY A 42 -2.44 -21.03 3.36
C GLY A 42 -1.20 -20.14 3.28
N TYR A 43 -0.26 -20.53 2.41
CA TYR A 43 0.96 -19.78 2.09
C TYR A 43 1.18 -19.72 0.57
N PRO A 44 1.19 -18.52 -0.05
CA PRO A 44 0.71 -17.25 0.52
C PRO A 44 -0.81 -17.29 0.72
N GLY A 45 -1.30 -16.56 1.72
CA GLY A 45 -2.70 -16.55 2.18
C GLY A 45 -3.07 -15.27 2.91
N TYR A 46 -4.25 -15.24 3.56
CA TYR A 46 -4.68 -14.07 4.32
C TYR A 46 -3.77 -13.81 5.53
N LEU A 47 -3.45 -14.85 6.30
CA LEU A 47 -2.60 -14.71 7.48
C LEU A 47 -1.12 -14.60 7.10
N MET A 48 -0.65 -15.43 6.16
CA MET A 48 0.78 -15.62 5.90
C MET A 48 1.21 -15.16 4.50
N PRO A 49 2.43 -14.62 4.32
CA PRO A 49 3.36 -14.22 5.38
C PRO A 49 3.10 -12.80 5.90
N TRP A 50 2.62 -11.90 5.04
CA TRP A 50 2.74 -10.46 5.26
C TRP A 50 1.91 -9.96 6.43
N ASN A 51 0.63 -10.33 6.53
CA ASN A 51 -0.22 -9.89 7.64
C ASN A 51 0.31 -10.39 8.99
N ALA A 52 0.81 -11.62 9.07
CA ALA A 52 1.48 -12.13 10.27
C ALA A 52 2.75 -11.35 10.60
N VAL A 53 3.61 -11.05 9.61
CA VAL A 53 4.82 -10.24 9.81
C VAL A 53 4.45 -8.87 10.41
N TYR A 54 3.47 -8.17 9.84
CA TYR A 54 3.06 -6.86 10.33
C TYR A 54 2.38 -6.93 11.71
N ALA A 55 1.58 -7.97 11.98
CA ALA A 55 0.96 -8.18 13.29
C ALA A 55 2.00 -8.47 14.37
N ILE A 56 3.02 -9.30 14.05
CA ILE A 56 4.14 -9.59 14.95
C ILE A 56 4.92 -8.31 15.23
N ILE A 57 5.30 -7.55 14.20
CA ILE A 57 6.02 -6.28 14.39
C ILE A 57 5.19 -5.32 15.23
N GLY A 58 3.92 -5.09 14.90
CA GLY A 58 3.04 -4.19 15.67
C GLY A 58 2.89 -4.61 17.13
N THR A 59 2.80 -5.91 17.39
CA THR A 59 2.73 -6.46 18.76
C THR A 59 4.05 -6.27 19.51
N LEU A 60 5.19 -6.54 18.87
CA LEU A 60 6.51 -6.32 19.46
C LEU A 60 6.76 -4.83 19.74
N LEU A 61 6.30 -3.95 18.86
CA LEU A 61 6.36 -2.50 19.09
C LEU A 61 5.54 -2.13 20.33
N TRP A 62 4.30 -2.62 20.44
CA TRP A 62 3.47 -2.38 21.62
C TRP A 62 4.12 -2.88 22.93
N VAL A 63 4.66 -4.10 22.93
CA VAL A 63 5.20 -4.73 24.15
C VAL A 63 6.55 -4.15 24.56
N TYR A 64 7.42 -3.83 23.61
CA TYR A 64 8.83 -3.53 23.89
C TYR A 64 9.30 -2.15 23.44
N ALA A 65 8.57 -1.48 22.56
CA ALA A 65 9.02 -0.24 21.93
C ALA A 65 7.94 0.85 21.88
N THR A 66 7.03 0.84 22.86
CA THR A 66 6.03 1.87 23.09
C THR A 66 6.13 2.32 24.55
N PRO A 67 6.10 3.64 24.83
CA PRO A 67 6.14 4.14 26.21
C PRO A 67 4.98 3.61 27.05
N SER A 68 5.13 3.70 28.38
CA SER A 68 4.06 3.30 29.30
C SER A 68 2.81 4.17 29.13
N MET A 69 1.64 3.62 29.45
CA MET A 69 0.37 4.36 29.45
C MET A 69 0.45 5.63 30.30
N GLU A 70 1.19 5.60 31.41
CA GLU A 70 1.38 6.79 32.26
C GLU A 70 2.19 7.87 31.55
N THR A 71 3.29 7.50 30.89
CA THR A 71 4.12 8.44 30.12
C THR A 71 3.35 9.10 28.98
N MET A 72 2.43 8.36 28.34
CA MET A 72 1.68 8.85 27.19
C MET A 72 0.50 9.77 27.57
N LYS A 73 0.21 9.98 28.86
CA LYS A 73 -0.87 10.89 29.29
C LYS A 73 -0.57 12.34 28.96
N THR A 74 0.70 12.75 29.03
CA THR A 74 1.15 14.11 28.73
C THR A 74 2.06 14.12 27.52
N PHE A 75 1.89 15.13 26.66
CA PHE A 75 2.80 15.30 25.52
C PHE A 75 4.15 15.77 26.02
N GLU A 76 5.18 14.96 25.80
CA GLU A 76 6.56 15.28 26.13
C GLU A 76 7.45 15.05 24.90
N PRO A 77 8.35 15.98 24.56
CA PRO A 77 9.22 15.84 23.39
C PRO A 77 10.04 14.54 23.39
N GLY A 78 10.42 14.03 24.56
CA GLY A 78 11.26 12.85 24.69
C GLY A 78 10.64 11.58 24.10
N TRP A 79 9.41 11.23 24.51
CA TRP A 79 8.77 10.00 24.01
C TRP A 79 8.23 10.16 22.58
N ILE A 80 7.83 11.38 22.19
CA ILE A 80 7.45 11.69 20.80
C ILE A 80 8.66 11.50 19.87
N ALA A 81 9.82 12.04 20.24
CA ALA A 81 11.06 11.87 19.47
C ALA A 81 11.50 10.41 19.43
N TYR A 82 11.34 9.67 20.53
CA TYR A 82 11.60 8.23 20.57
C TYR A 82 10.76 7.48 19.53
N LEU A 83 9.44 7.72 19.48
CA LEU A 83 8.56 7.08 18.48
C LEU A 83 8.95 7.47 17.05
N LEU A 84 9.31 8.73 16.82
CA LEU A 84 9.75 9.21 15.51
C LEU A 84 11.01 8.46 15.03
N VAL A 85 12.03 8.36 15.90
CA VAL A 85 13.28 7.65 15.59
C VAL A 85 13.04 6.16 15.40
N ARG A 86 12.19 5.54 16.24
CA ARG A 86 11.81 4.13 16.12
C ARG A 86 11.13 3.85 14.78
N ASN A 87 10.17 4.68 14.38
CA ASN A 87 9.46 4.57 13.10
C ASN A 87 10.40 4.78 11.91
N ALA A 88 11.30 5.77 12.00
CA ALA A 88 12.33 6.01 11.00
C ALA A 88 13.27 4.81 10.85
N ALA A 89 13.72 4.23 11.96
CA ALA A 89 14.59 3.04 11.96
C ALA A 89 13.87 1.83 11.35
N LEU A 90 12.60 1.60 11.69
CA LEU A 90 11.81 0.50 11.15
C LEU A 90 11.66 0.61 9.63
N VAL A 91 11.27 1.79 9.13
CA VAL A 91 11.15 2.05 7.69
C VAL A 91 12.51 1.95 7.00
N PHE A 92 13.56 2.53 7.58
CA PHE A 92 14.92 2.44 7.04
C PHE A 92 15.36 1.00 6.83
N LEU A 93 15.20 0.15 7.86
CA LEU A 93 15.60 -1.25 7.80
C LEU A 93 14.72 -2.05 6.84
N PHE A 94 13.39 -1.88 6.92
CA PHE A 94 12.46 -2.65 6.11
C PHE A 94 12.55 -2.28 4.63
N PHE A 95 12.35 -1.00 4.28
CA PHE A 95 12.44 -0.54 2.88
C PHE A 95 13.87 -0.63 2.35
N GLY A 96 14.85 -0.33 3.20
CA GLY A 96 16.27 -0.43 2.88
C GLY A 96 16.68 -1.86 2.52
N ALA A 97 16.13 -2.89 3.17
CA ALA A 97 16.41 -4.29 2.81
C ALA A 97 15.97 -4.62 1.37
N PHE A 98 14.76 -4.23 0.98
CA PHE A 98 14.28 -4.39 -0.40
C PHE A 98 15.13 -3.57 -1.37
N HIS A 99 15.39 -2.31 -1.06
CA HIS A 99 16.14 -1.41 -1.93
C HIS A 99 17.59 -1.87 -2.13
N LEU A 100 18.27 -2.26 -1.05
CA LEU A 100 19.62 -2.79 -1.08
C LEU A 100 19.69 -4.02 -1.98
N ARG A 101 18.81 -5.00 -1.75
CA ARG A 101 18.83 -6.28 -2.45
C ARG A 101 18.45 -6.17 -3.93
N LEU A 102 17.46 -5.35 -4.27
CA LEU A 102 16.87 -5.28 -5.61
C LEU A 102 17.44 -4.15 -6.48
N TYR A 103 17.80 -3.01 -5.90
CA TYR A 103 18.14 -1.80 -6.65
C TYR A 103 19.61 -1.38 -6.52
N MET A 104 20.24 -1.58 -5.35
CA MET A 104 21.67 -1.27 -5.17
C MET A 104 22.56 -2.43 -5.61
N GLN A 105 22.37 -3.60 -5.00
CA GLN A 105 23.16 -4.78 -5.33
C GLN A 105 22.72 -5.45 -6.64
N LYS A 106 21.45 -5.24 -7.05
CA LYS A 106 20.84 -5.83 -8.25
C LYS A 106 21.12 -7.33 -8.39
N LYS A 107 21.07 -8.05 -7.26
CA LYS A 107 21.47 -9.47 -7.16
C LYS A 107 20.70 -10.41 -8.11
N GLN A 108 19.50 -10.03 -8.55
CA GLN A 108 18.72 -10.77 -9.56
C GLN A 108 18.60 -10.04 -10.90
N GLY A 109 19.42 -9.01 -11.13
CA GLY A 109 19.36 -8.20 -12.35
C GLY A 109 17.95 -7.67 -12.60
N THR A 110 17.44 -7.91 -13.81
CA THR A 110 16.07 -7.58 -14.22
C THR A 110 15.12 -8.77 -14.18
N THR A 111 15.56 -9.96 -13.76
CA THR A 111 14.72 -11.16 -13.65
C THR A 111 13.49 -10.83 -12.81
N PHE A 112 12.28 -11.11 -13.31
CA PHE A 112 10.97 -10.72 -12.70
C PHE A 112 10.69 -9.21 -12.56
N LYS A 113 11.56 -8.31 -13.03
CA LYS A 113 11.33 -6.87 -12.98
C LYS A 113 10.28 -6.45 -14.00
N TYR A 114 9.20 -5.82 -13.54
CA TYR A 114 8.07 -5.43 -14.40
C TYR A 114 8.44 -4.38 -15.45
N ASN A 115 9.14 -3.32 -15.06
CA ASN A 115 9.65 -2.33 -16.00
C ASN A 115 11.10 -2.70 -16.38
N GLY A 116 11.42 -2.73 -17.67
CA GLY A 116 12.77 -3.07 -18.12
C GLY A 116 13.85 -2.06 -17.66
N LYS A 117 13.43 -0.83 -17.34
CA LYS A 117 14.33 0.26 -16.91
C LYS A 117 14.48 0.31 -15.39
N TRP A 118 15.60 0.88 -14.95
CA TRP A 118 15.83 1.24 -13.55
C TRP A 118 15.15 2.59 -13.21
N PRO A 119 15.03 2.96 -11.91
CA PRO A 119 14.43 4.23 -11.51
C PRO A 119 15.03 5.43 -12.23
N SER A 120 14.19 6.43 -12.50
CA SER A 120 14.54 7.58 -13.32
C SER A 120 15.63 8.43 -12.67
N LYS A 121 16.60 8.83 -13.51
CA LYS A 121 17.54 9.92 -13.27
C LYS A 121 17.31 10.99 -14.33
N ASP A 122 17.73 12.22 -14.04
CA ASP A 122 17.62 13.37 -14.95
C ASP A 122 16.18 13.68 -15.38
N ASN A 123 15.22 13.54 -14.45
CA ASN A 123 13.81 13.80 -14.69
C ASN A 123 13.27 14.86 -13.72
N SER A 124 12.88 16.01 -14.27
CA SER A 124 12.41 17.20 -13.52
C SER A 124 11.11 16.99 -12.74
N ALA A 125 10.40 15.87 -12.96
CA ALA A 125 9.26 15.50 -12.14
C ALA A 125 9.62 15.13 -10.69
N PHE A 126 10.89 14.83 -10.41
CA PHE A 126 11.39 14.43 -9.09
C PHE A 126 12.30 15.50 -8.48
N LEU A 127 12.29 15.62 -7.15
CA LEU A 127 13.27 16.43 -6.41
C LEU A 127 14.69 16.01 -6.78
N PHE A 128 15.55 17.01 -7.02
CA PHE A 128 16.93 16.82 -7.47
C PHE A 128 17.06 16.00 -8.76
N SER A 129 16.00 15.94 -9.57
CA SER A 129 15.92 15.14 -10.80
C SER A 129 16.20 13.64 -10.61
N ASN A 130 16.02 13.11 -9.40
CA ASN A 130 16.36 11.73 -9.07
C ASN A 130 15.23 11.06 -8.27
N GLN A 131 14.59 10.07 -8.91
CA GLN A 131 13.44 9.38 -8.34
C GLN A 131 13.72 8.75 -6.97
N THR A 132 14.88 8.12 -6.77
CA THR A 132 15.19 7.48 -5.49
C THR A 132 15.38 8.51 -4.38
N ILE A 133 16.06 9.62 -4.66
CA ILE A 133 16.29 10.69 -3.67
C ILE A 133 14.96 11.33 -3.29
N ASP A 134 14.15 11.70 -4.28
CA ASP A 134 12.80 12.24 -4.08
C ASP A 134 11.95 11.33 -3.18
N ASN A 135 11.87 10.04 -3.51
CA ASN A 135 11.07 9.09 -2.75
C ASN A 135 11.55 8.92 -1.31
N VAL A 136 12.86 8.88 -1.08
CA VAL A 136 13.43 8.81 0.28
C VAL A 136 13.09 10.09 1.06
N ILE A 137 13.18 11.26 0.42
CA ILE A 137 12.83 12.53 1.08
C ILE A 137 11.36 12.54 1.49
N TRP A 138 10.42 12.22 0.59
CA TRP A 138 8.99 12.21 0.94
C TRP A 138 8.67 11.18 2.02
N THR A 139 9.35 10.02 2.00
CA THR A 139 9.21 9.00 3.04
C THR A 139 9.66 9.52 4.42
N PHE A 140 10.87 10.09 4.52
CA PHE A 140 11.45 10.50 5.81
C PHE A 140 11.00 11.87 6.30
N ALA A 141 10.79 12.81 5.40
CA ALA A 141 10.40 14.18 5.74
C ALA A 141 8.89 14.36 5.87
N SER A 142 8.07 13.44 5.31
CA SER A 142 6.61 13.54 5.39
C SER A 142 5.95 12.28 5.95
N ALA A 143 6.15 11.10 5.35
CA ALA A 143 5.40 9.90 5.73
C ALA A 143 5.65 9.50 7.20
N ILE A 144 6.92 9.40 7.60
CA ILE A 144 7.32 8.99 8.95
C ILE A 144 6.83 9.99 10.02
N PRO A 145 7.02 11.31 9.88
CA PRO A 145 6.44 12.29 10.81
C PRO A 145 4.93 12.17 10.93
N LEU A 146 4.19 12.05 9.82
CA LEU A 146 2.72 11.98 9.85
C LEU A 146 2.20 10.68 10.43
N TRP A 147 2.84 9.54 10.11
CA TRP A 147 2.58 8.28 10.80
C TRP A 147 2.78 8.44 12.31
N THR A 148 3.92 9.01 12.71
CA THR A 148 4.25 9.22 14.13
C THR A 148 3.24 10.14 14.81
N THR A 149 2.76 11.19 14.14
CA THR A 149 1.69 12.05 14.67
C THR A 149 0.40 11.28 14.90
N CYS A 150 -0.07 10.49 13.91
CA CYS A 150 -1.25 9.65 14.08
C CYS A 150 -1.11 8.66 15.23
N GLU A 151 0.08 8.07 15.39
CA GLU A 151 0.39 7.16 16.48
C GLU A 151 0.38 7.86 17.85
N VAL A 152 1.11 8.96 18.00
CA VAL A 152 1.21 9.78 19.21
C VAL A 152 -0.18 10.21 19.68
N LEU A 153 -1.01 10.73 18.78
CA LEU A 153 -2.37 11.19 19.11
C LEU A 153 -3.26 10.04 19.55
N THR A 154 -3.19 8.89 18.86
CA THR A 154 -4.00 7.72 19.20
C THR A 154 -3.59 7.12 20.55
N LEU A 155 -2.29 6.98 20.79
CA LEU A 155 -1.77 6.46 22.06
C LEU A 155 -2.07 7.38 23.24
N TRP A 156 -1.92 8.69 23.05
CA TRP A 156 -2.30 9.70 24.04
C TRP A 156 -3.80 9.64 24.36
N ALA A 157 -4.65 9.45 23.34
CA ALA A 157 -6.09 9.34 23.53
C ALA A 157 -6.47 8.08 24.33
N PHE A 158 -5.82 6.93 24.07
CA PHE A 158 -5.99 5.73 24.90
C PHE A 158 -5.51 5.97 26.34
N ALA A 159 -4.33 6.57 26.51
CA ALA A 159 -3.73 6.83 27.82
C ALA A 159 -4.60 7.71 28.74
N ASN A 160 -5.36 8.64 28.14
CA ASN A 160 -6.26 9.55 28.85
C ASN A 160 -7.71 9.05 28.90
N GLY A 161 -8.02 7.88 28.36
CA GLY A 161 -9.41 7.37 28.32
C GLY A 161 -10.36 8.23 27.46
N ILE A 162 -9.83 8.97 26.48
CA ILE A 162 -10.61 9.81 25.56
C ILE A 162 -11.35 8.94 24.53
N ILE A 163 -10.74 7.81 24.16
CA ILE A 163 -11.30 6.84 23.21
C ILE A 163 -11.55 5.49 23.87
N PRO A 164 -12.47 4.67 23.32
CA PRO A 164 -12.85 3.39 23.93
C PRO A 164 -11.68 2.39 23.99
N TYR A 165 -11.36 1.91 25.19
CA TYR A 165 -10.32 0.91 25.46
C TYR A 165 -10.95 -0.45 25.79
N VAL A 166 -10.35 -1.54 25.27
CA VAL A 166 -10.63 -2.91 25.73
C VAL A 166 -9.34 -3.65 26.06
N ASP A 167 -9.41 -4.44 27.13
CA ASP A 167 -8.29 -5.28 27.53
C ASP A 167 -8.33 -6.66 26.85
N PHE A 168 -7.15 -7.17 26.48
CA PHE A 168 -7.03 -8.49 25.88
C PHE A 168 -7.33 -9.62 26.87
N ALA A 169 -7.04 -9.44 28.16
CA ALA A 169 -7.30 -10.46 29.18
C ALA A 169 -8.80 -10.64 29.43
N GLU A 170 -9.57 -9.55 29.35
CA GLU A 170 -11.02 -9.57 29.56
C GLU A 170 -11.78 -9.96 28.30
N HIS A 171 -11.29 -9.56 27.12
CA HIS A 171 -11.99 -9.76 25.84
C HIS A 171 -11.12 -10.41 24.74
N PRO A 172 -10.50 -11.57 25.00
CA PRO A 172 -9.49 -12.16 24.09
C PRO A 172 -10.07 -12.50 22.71
N ILE A 173 -11.30 -13.02 22.64
CA ILE A 173 -11.95 -13.38 21.36
C ILE A 173 -12.23 -12.13 20.53
N TYR A 174 -12.80 -11.10 21.15
CA TYR A 174 -13.12 -9.85 20.47
C TYR A 174 -11.85 -9.18 19.95
N CYS A 175 -10.82 -9.04 20.78
CA CYS A 175 -9.56 -8.44 20.37
C CYS A 175 -8.86 -9.26 19.28
N GLY A 176 -8.90 -10.60 19.37
CA GLY A 176 -8.44 -11.48 18.30
C GLY A 176 -9.20 -11.26 16.97
N LEU A 177 -10.51 -11.08 17.01
CA LEU A 177 -11.31 -10.76 15.82
C LEU A 177 -10.95 -9.38 15.24
N ILE A 178 -10.74 -8.36 16.08
CA ILE A 178 -10.29 -7.04 15.60
C ILE A 178 -8.93 -7.14 14.91
N MET A 179 -7.96 -7.88 15.49
CA MET A 179 -6.68 -8.16 14.84
C MET A 179 -6.87 -8.77 13.45
N LEU A 180 -7.77 -9.75 13.32
CA LEU A 180 -8.04 -10.38 12.01
C LEU A 180 -8.72 -9.44 11.02
N LEU A 181 -9.53 -8.49 11.48
CA LEU A 181 -10.29 -7.58 10.61
C LEU A 181 -9.49 -6.35 10.14
N ILE A 182 -8.42 -5.96 10.84
CA ILE A 182 -7.61 -4.78 10.51
C ILE A 182 -7.13 -4.76 9.05
N PRO A 183 -6.52 -5.84 8.48
CA PRO A 183 -6.09 -5.80 7.07
C PRO A 183 -7.25 -5.62 6.08
N THR A 184 -8.42 -6.20 6.39
CA THR A 184 -9.63 -6.06 5.56
C THR A 184 -10.19 -4.65 5.64
N PHE A 185 -10.24 -4.06 6.83
CA PHE A 185 -10.66 -2.67 7.00
C PHE A 185 -9.70 -1.70 6.30
N ARG A 186 -8.38 -1.93 6.41
CA ARG A 186 -7.39 -1.11 5.72
C ARG A 186 -7.56 -1.17 4.20
N ASP A 187 -7.82 -2.33 3.61
CA ASP A 187 -8.10 -2.44 2.17
C ASP A 187 -9.31 -1.60 1.75
N LEU A 188 -10.39 -1.65 2.54
CA LEU A 188 -11.57 -0.81 2.30
C LEU A 188 -11.25 0.68 2.41
N HIS A 189 -10.60 1.10 3.51
CA HIS A 189 -10.23 2.49 3.75
C HIS A 189 -9.28 3.01 2.66
N PHE A 190 -8.25 2.23 2.33
CA PHE A 190 -7.31 2.54 1.27
C PHE A 190 -8.03 2.72 -0.06
N TYR A 191 -8.90 1.79 -0.47
CA TYR A 191 -9.68 1.92 -1.70
C TYR A 191 -10.49 3.23 -1.76
N LEU A 192 -11.18 3.58 -0.66
CA LEU A 192 -12.00 4.78 -0.62
C LEU A 192 -11.16 6.06 -0.75
N VAL A 193 -10.08 6.16 0.02
CA VAL A 193 -9.14 7.29 -0.05
C VAL A 193 -8.47 7.34 -1.42
N HIS A 194 -7.97 6.22 -1.90
CA HIS A 194 -7.23 6.12 -3.14
C HIS A 194 -8.11 6.51 -4.34
N ARG A 195 -9.35 6.00 -4.39
CA ARG A 195 -10.30 6.40 -5.43
C ARG A 195 -10.67 7.89 -5.35
N LEU A 196 -10.77 8.44 -4.13
CA LEU A 196 -11.03 9.88 -3.92
C LEU A 196 -9.88 10.74 -4.46
N ILE A 197 -8.63 10.41 -4.13
CA ILE A 197 -7.47 11.21 -4.57
C ILE A 197 -7.17 11.08 -6.07
N HIS A 198 -7.79 10.11 -6.76
CA HIS A 198 -7.82 10.05 -8.23
C HIS A 198 -8.86 10.95 -8.89
N TRP A 199 -9.72 11.62 -8.12
CA TRP A 199 -10.58 12.67 -8.66
C TRP A 199 -9.70 13.82 -9.20
N PRO A 200 -9.92 14.34 -10.43
CA PRO A 200 -8.92 15.18 -11.10
C PRO A 200 -8.35 16.35 -10.28
N PRO A 201 -9.14 17.15 -9.53
CA PRO A 201 -8.57 18.21 -8.70
C PRO A 201 -7.59 17.69 -7.65
N LEU A 202 -7.95 16.63 -6.92
CA LEU A 202 -7.07 16.01 -5.93
C LEU A 202 -5.90 15.29 -6.58
N TYR A 203 -6.11 14.66 -7.73
CA TYR A 203 -5.03 14.00 -8.46
C TYR A 203 -3.91 14.98 -8.79
N HIS A 204 -4.25 16.11 -9.40
CA HIS A 204 -3.24 17.10 -9.79
C HIS A 204 -2.61 17.80 -8.58
N ALA A 205 -3.37 17.99 -7.49
CA ALA A 205 -2.90 18.70 -6.31
C ALA A 205 -2.02 17.83 -5.39
N VAL A 206 -2.38 16.56 -5.16
CA VAL A 206 -1.77 15.74 -4.11
C VAL A 206 -1.31 14.37 -4.57
N HIS A 207 -1.98 13.72 -5.53
CA HIS A 207 -1.66 12.33 -5.88
C HIS A 207 -0.68 12.18 -7.05
N LYS A 208 -0.56 13.20 -7.90
CA LYS A 208 0.37 13.21 -9.05
C LYS A 208 1.81 12.97 -8.61
N LEU A 209 2.19 13.46 -7.43
CA LEU A 209 3.52 13.27 -6.86
C LEU A 209 3.86 11.78 -6.74
N HIS A 210 2.97 11.02 -6.11
CA HIS A 210 3.10 9.57 -5.99
C HIS A 210 3.17 8.92 -7.38
N HIS A 211 2.25 9.31 -8.26
CA HIS A 211 2.12 8.79 -9.63
C HIS A 211 3.22 9.19 -10.62
N ASN A 212 4.11 10.12 -10.27
CA ASN A 212 5.34 10.32 -11.03
C ASN A 212 6.18 9.02 -11.06
N ASN A 213 6.01 8.14 -10.07
CA ASN A 213 6.65 6.83 -9.95
C ASN A 213 6.05 5.74 -10.86
N VAL A 214 5.85 6.00 -12.15
CA VAL A 214 5.37 5.02 -13.14
C VAL A 214 6.22 3.74 -13.25
N ASN A 215 7.45 3.78 -12.75
CA ASN A 215 8.32 2.62 -12.50
C ASN A 215 8.59 2.55 -10.98
N PRO A 216 7.68 1.95 -10.20
CA PRO A 216 7.80 1.98 -8.76
C PRO A 216 9.02 1.19 -8.26
N GLY A 217 9.50 1.61 -7.09
CA GLY A 217 10.47 0.90 -6.28
C GLY A 217 10.10 0.97 -4.80
N PRO A 218 10.79 0.27 -3.89
CA PRO A 218 10.38 0.15 -2.49
C PRO A 218 10.04 1.49 -1.82
N TRP A 219 10.91 2.51 -1.98
CA TRP A 219 10.69 3.85 -1.44
C TRP A 219 9.50 4.61 -2.03
N SER A 220 9.08 4.29 -3.26
CA SER A 220 7.91 4.96 -3.87
C SER A 220 6.61 4.67 -3.13
N GLY A 221 6.55 3.57 -2.35
CA GLY A 221 5.36 3.19 -1.61
C GLY A 221 4.96 4.15 -0.48
N LEU A 222 5.88 4.97 0.02
CA LEU A 222 5.60 6.07 0.97
C LEU A 222 6.04 7.44 0.42
N ALA A 223 6.27 7.52 -0.89
CA ALA A 223 6.57 8.79 -1.54
C ALA A 223 5.26 9.42 -2.01
N MET A 224 4.60 10.12 -1.09
CA MET A 224 3.32 10.79 -1.35
C MET A 224 3.34 12.23 -0.86
N HIS A 225 2.36 13.01 -1.30
CA HIS A 225 2.15 14.36 -0.77
C HIS A 225 1.69 14.29 0.70
N PRO A 226 2.01 15.27 1.57
CA PRO A 226 1.60 15.27 2.98
C PRO A 226 0.10 15.09 3.22
N VAL A 227 -0.75 15.68 2.37
CA VAL A 227 -2.22 15.50 2.45
C VAL A 227 -2.62 14.05 2.14
N GLU A 228 -1.93 13.41 1.20
CA GLU A 228 -2.17 12.00 0.90
C GLU A 228 -1.74 11.12 2.08
N HIS A 229 -0.60 11.39 2.71
CA HIS A 229 -0.18 10.70 3.95
C HIS A 229 -1.20 10.86 5.08
N LEU A 230 -1.74 12.07 5.30
CA LEU A 230 -2.78 12.30 6.30
C LEU A 230 -4.01 11.44 6.04
N LEU A 231 -4.50 11.41 4.79
CA LEU A 231 -5.63 10.57 4.42
C LEU A 231 -5.28 9.07 4.53
N TYR A 232 -4.09 8.67 4.12
CA TYR A 232 -3.62 7.29 4.16
C TYR A 232 -3.53 6.74 5.59
N PHE A 233 -2.90 7.48 6.52
CA PHE A 233 -2.78 7.06 7.92
C PHE A 233 -4.06 7.29 8.75
N SER A 234 -5.03 8.05 8.23
CA SER A 234 -6.32 8.27 8.93
C SER A 234 -7.14 7.00 9.17
N GLY A 235 -6.79 5.88 8.53
CA GLY A 235 -7.42 4.58 8.78
C GLY A 235 -7.42 4.19 10.26
N VAL A 236 -6.39 4.59 11.02
CA VAL A 236 -6.30 4.31 12.47
C VAL A 236 -7.45 4.89 13.29
N LEU A 237 -8.13 5.93 12.79
CA LEU A 237 -9.26 6.57 13.49
C LEU A 237 -10.45 5.62 13.71
N ILE A 238 -10.52 4.48 13.02
CA ILE A 238 -11.52 3.45 13.32
C ILE A 238 -11.43 2.97 14.78
N HIS A 239 -10.23 2.95 15.36
CA HIS A 239 -9.98 2.53 16.74
C HIS A 239 -10.38 3.58 17.77
N TRP A 240 -10.78 4.78 17.32
CA TRP A 240 -11.30 5.84 18.18
C TRP A 240 -12.82 5.68 18.39
N ILE A 241 -13.46 4.86 17.53
CA ILE A 241 -14.91 4.62 17.53
C ILE A 241 -15.19 3.18 17.99
N ILE A 242 -14.43 2.22 17.45
CA ILE A 242 -14.57 0.81 17.78
C ILE A 242 -13.69 0.50 18.99
N PRO A 243 -14.25 -0.04 20.10
CA PRO A 243 -13.47 -0.44 21.26
C PRO A 243 -12.26 -1.27 20.85
N SER A 244 -11.07 -0.78 21.21
CA SER A 244 -9.81 -1.34 20.73
C SER A 244 -8.78 -1.37 21.85
N ASN A 245 -7.83 -2.29 21.73
CA ASN A 245 -6.59 -2.25 22.50
C ASN A 245 -5.54 -1.43 21.72
N PRO A 246 -4.61 -0.71 22.37
CA PRO A 246 -3.54 0.02 21.69
C PRO A 246 -2.75 -0.82 20.67
N VAL A 247 -2.56 -2.12 20.92
CA VAL A 247 -1.89 -3.01 19.95
C VAL A 247 -2.61 -3.10 18.60
N HIS A 248 -3.94 -2.93 18.57
CA HIS A 248 -4.71 -2.87 17.32
C HIS A 248 -4.30 -1.66 16.49
N ALA A 249 -4.22 -0.48 17.11
CA ALA A 249 -3.80 0.76 16.44
C ALA A 249 -2.34 0.68 15.97
N LEU A 250 -1.46 0.11 16.79
CA LEU A 250 -0.06 -0.11 16.43
C LEU A 250 0.08 -1.07 15.26
N PHE A 251 -0.65 -2.18 15.26
CA PHE A 251 -0.68 -3.11 14.13
C PHE A 251 -1.22 -2.44 12.87
N HIS A 252 -2.33 -1.70 12.96
CA HIS A 252 -2.91 -0.98 11.83
C HIS A 252 -1.90 -0.03 11.20
N LEU A 253 -1.29 0.85 12.00
CA LEU A 253 -0.34 1.84 11.52
C LEU A 253 0.95 1.20 11.00
N THR A 254 1.46 0.15 11.67
CA THR A 254 2.64 -0.61 11.21
C THR A 254 2.36 -1.28 9.87
N HIS A 255 1.18 -1.86 9.70
CA HIS A 255 0.75 -2.45 8.44
C HIS A 255 0.73 -1.37 7.35
N ALA A 256 0.04 -0.25 7.58
CA ALA A 256 -0.01 0.86 6.63
C ALA A 256 1.38 1.39 6.27
N ALA A 257 2.30 1.50 7.23
CA ALA A 257 3.65 2.01 6.99
C ALA A 257 4.54 1.02 6.22
N LEU A 258 4.42 -0.29 6.46
CA LEU A 258 5.38 -1.27 5.92
C LEU A 258 4.88 -2.02 4.68
N ALA A 259 3.57 -2.25 4.54
CA ALA A 259 2.99 -2.94 3.39
C ALA A 259 3.31 -2.34 2.01
N PRO A 260 3.49 -1.02 1.86
CA PRO A 260 3.84 -0.45 0.56
C PRO A 260 5.18 -0.92 0.01
N ALA A 261 6.17 -1.29 0.84
CA ALA A 261 7.49 -1.70 0.33
C ALA A 261 7.45 -2.95 -0.57
N PRO A 262 6.89 -4.10 -0.17
CA PRO A 262 6.72 -5.23 -1.07
C PRO A 262 5.76 -4.91 -2.24
N GLY A 263 4.65 -4.18 -1.99
CA GLY A 263 3.68 -3.80 -3.03
C GLY A 263 4.26 -2.87 -4.12
N HIS A 264 5.33 -2.14 -3.82
CA HIS A 264 6.05 -1.27 -4.76
C HIS A 264 7.42 -1.81 -5.13
N ALA A 265 7.72 -3.07 -4.82
CA ALA A 265 9.06 -3.62 -5.03
C ALA A 265 9.53 -3.53 -6.49
N GLY A 266 8.60 -3.46 -7.45
CA GLY A 266 8.89 -3.35 -8.89
C GLY A 266 9.29 -4.67 -9.56
N PHE A 267 9.11 -5.78 -8.84
CA PHE A 267 9.39 -7.16 -9.26
C PHE A 267 8.21 -8.06 -8.90
N ASP A 268 7.95 -9.11 -9.68
CA ASP A 268 6.96 -10.15 -9.36
C ASP A 268 7.40 -11.06 -8.22
N LYS A 269 8.71 -11.37 -8.20
CA LYS A 269 9.29 -12.27 -7.22
C LYS A 269 10.61 -11.75 -6.71
N ILE A 270 10.95 -12.12 -5.48
CA ILE A 270 12.26 -11.91 -4.87
C ILE A 270 12.96 -13.27 -4.78
N ILE A 271 14.03 -13.46 -5.55
CA ILE A 271 14.85 -14.68 -5.53
C ILE A 271 15.63 -14.71 -4.21
N VAL A 272 15.38 -15.73 -3.38
CA VAL A 272 16.04 -15.91 -2.06
C VAL A 272 17.00 -17.10 -2.01
N GLY A 273 16.97 -17.97 -3.02
CA GLY A 273 17.90 -19.09 -3.18
C GLY A 273 18.11 -19.44 -4.66
N SER A 274 18.75 -20.56 -4.97
CA SER A 274 18.98 -21.00 -6.36
C SER A 274 17.68 -21.24 -7.13
N GLU A 275 16.70 -21.86 -6.45
CA GLU A 275 15.40 -22.25 -7.01
C GLU A 275 14.21 -21.77 -6.18
N THR A 276 14.44 -20.97 -5.14
CA THR A 276 13.38 -20.46 -4.26
C THR A 276 13.20 -18.95 -4.45
N ALA A 277 11.95 -18.52 -4.61
CA ALA A 277 11.56 -17.12 -4.70
C ALA A 277 10.28 -16.85 -3.91
N ILE A 278 10.12 -15.62 -3.44
CA ILE A 278 8.94 -15.16 -2.70
C ILE A 278 8.16 -14.21 -3.60
N ASP A 279 6.84 -14.42 -3.72
CA ASP A 279 5.95 -13.52 -4.45
C ASP A 279 5.84 -12.17 -3.72
N THR A 280 6.00 -11.07 -4.48
CA THR A 280 5.81 -9.72 -3.93
C THR A 280 4.34 -9.33 -3.87
N HIS A 281 3.52 -9.97 -4.71
CA HIS A 281 2.13 -9.59 -4.98
C HIS A 281 1.96 -8.16 -5.50
N ALA A 282 3.01 -7.56 -6.08
CA ALA A 282 3.03 -6.16 -6.51
C ALA A 282 2.40 -5.90 -7.90
N TYR A 283 1.90 -6.91 -8.61
CA TYR A 283 1.56 -6.76 -10.02
C TYR A 283 0.31 -5.90 -10.25
N ASP A 284 -0.70 -6.06 -9.39
CA ASP A 284 -1.92 -5.27 -9.40
C ASP A 284 -1.64 -3.78 -9.22
N HIS A 285 -0.80 -3.43 -8.24
CA HIS A 285 -0.40 -2.06 -7.96
C HIS A 285 0.61 -1.52 -8.99
N TYR A 286 1.46 -2.37 -9.56
CA TYR A 286 2.28 -1.99 -10.71
C TYR A 286 1.40 -1.59 -11.92
N LEU A 287 0.35 -2.35 -12.21
CA LEU A 287 -0.60 -2.00 -13.27
C LEU A 287 -1.33 -0.68 -12.95
N HIS A 288 -1.64 -0.44 -11.68
CA HIS A 288 -2.18 0.85 -11.22
C HIS A 288 -1.23 2.01 -11.56
N HIS A 289 0.05 1.95 -11.20
CA HIS A 289 1.05 2.98 -11.56
C HIS A 289 1.28 3.10 -13.07
N LYS A 290 1.14 2.00 -13.82
CA LYS A 290 1.33 2.00 -15.28
C LYS A 290 0.15 2.65 -16.03
N PHE A 291 -1.07 2.46 -15.54
CA PHE A 291 -2.29 2.82 -16.26
C PHE A 291 -3.19 3.85 -15.58
N PHE A 292 -2.95 4.17 -14.31
CA PHE A 292 -3.61 5.17 -13.46
C PHE A 292 -5.11 4.95 -13.18
N GLU A 293 -5.86 4.33 -14.10
CA GLU A 293 -7.33 4.22 -14.04
C GLU A 293 -7.84 2.78 -13.78
N CYS A 294 -7.07 2.00 -13.02
CA CYS A 294 -7.42 0.63 -12.63
C CYS A 294 -6.84 0.25 -11.27
N ASN A 295 -7.36 -0.82 -10.64
CA ASN A 295 -6.79 -1.44 -9.42
C ASN A 295 -6.51 -0.44 -8.27
N TYR A 296 -7.56 0.18 -7.73
CA TYR A 296 -7.43 1.10 -6.60
C TYR A 296 -7.33 0.40 -5.23
N ALA A 297 -7.73 -0.86 -5.11
CA ALA A 297 -7.69 -1.65 -3.87
C ALA A 297 -6.41 -2.47 -3.72
N ASP A 298 -6.11 -2.95 -2.50
CA ASP A 298 -5.01 -3.87 -2.18
C ASP A 298 -5.36 -5.34 -2.48
N GLY A 299 -6.65 -5.68 -2.62
CA GLY A 299 -7.06 -6.96 -3.20
C GLY A 299 -7.70 -8.00 -2.27
N VAL A 300 -8.01 -7.66 -1.01
CA VAL A 300 -8.75 -8.56 -0.09
C VAL A 300 -10.24 -8.56 -0.44
N ILE A 301 -10.81 -7.37 -0.66
CA ILE A 301 -12.19 -7.15 -1.07
C ILE A 301 -12.22 -6.84 -2.57
N PRO A 302 -13.09 -7.44 -3.39
CA PRO A 302 -13.15 -7.22 -4.84
C PRO A 302 -13.80 -5.89 -5.25
N LEU A 303 -13.41 -4.80 -4.59
CA LEU A 303 -13.93 -3.45 -4.81
C LEU A 303 -13.75 -3.01 -6.27
N ASP A 304 -12.56 -3.20 -6.86
CA ASP A 304 -12.36 -2.84 -8.27
C ASP A 304 -13.20 -3.66 -9.25
N LYS A 305 -13.56 -4.90 -8.91
CA LYS A 305 -14.51 -5.67 -9.74
C LYS A 305 -15.91 -5.12 -9.62
N TRP A 306 -16.37 -4.86 -8.40
CA TRP A 306 -17.70 -4.32 -8.14
C TRP A 306 -17.91 -2.95 -8.79
N PHE A 307 -16.86 -2.13 -8.85
CA PHE A 307 -16.93 -0.79 -9.44
C PHE A 307 -16.33 -0.69 -10.85
N GLY A 308 -15.99 -1.82 -11.49
CA GLY A 308 -15.61 -1.88 -12.90
C GLY A 308 -14.21 -1.33 -13.24
N THR A 309 -13.32 -1.22 -12.27
CA THR A 309 -11.94 -0.71 -12.39
C THR A 309 -10.87 -1.80 -12.34
N PHE A 310 -11.26 -3.08 -12.23
CA PHE A 310 -10.30 -4.18 -12.13
C PHE A 310 -9.59 -4.48 -13.45
N HIS A 311 -8.26 -4.55 -13.38
CA HIS A 311 -7.37 -4.94 -14.45
C HIS A 311 -6.47 -6.10 -14.02
N ASP A 312 -6.74 -7.30 -14.52
CA ASP A 312 -6.08 -8.54 -14.12
C ASP A 312 -4.79 -8.86 -14.89
N GLY A 313 -4.43 -8.00 -15.85
CA GLY A 313 -3.34 -8.22 -16.78
C GLY A 313 -3.79 -8.90 -18.09
N SER A 314 -5.06 -9.23 -18.26
CA SER A 314 -5.58 -9.77 -19.52
C SER A 314 -5.69 -8.69 -20.62
N ARG A 315 -5.78 -9.11 -21.89
CA ARG A 315 -6.02 -8.18 -23.01
C ARG A 315 -7.43 -7.63 -22.95
N GLU A 316 -8.37 -8.44 -22.50
CA GLU A 316 -9.77 -8.09 -22.31
C GLU A 316 -9.93 -6.97 -21.26
N ALA A 317 -9.16 -7.01 -20.18
CA ALA A 317 -9.14 -5.92 -19.20
C ALA A 317 -8.58 -4.62 -19.77
N GLU A 318 -7.49 -4.71 -20.55
CA GLU A 318 -6.87 -3.58 -21.23
C GLU A 318 -7.85 -2.93 -22.23
N ASP A 319 -8.52 -3.74 -23.05
CA ASP A 319 -9.52 -3.27 -24.01
C ASP A 319 -10.71 -2.59 -23.31
N ARG A 320 -11.20 -3.15 -22.19
CA ARG A 320 -12.27 -2.50 -21.39
C ARG A 320 -11.83 -1.15 -20.84
N MET A 321 -10.61 -1.05 -20.33
CA MET A 321 -10.06 0.20 -19.82
C MET A 321 -9.91 1.25 -20.93
N ASN A 322 -9.31 0.87 -22.07
CA ASN A 322 -9.12 1.75 -23.22
C ASN A 322 -10.46 2.29 -23.74
N LYS A 323 -11.50 1.45 -23.81
CA LYS A 323 -12.85 1.90 -24.18
C LYS A 323 -13.38 2.99 -23.25
N ARG A 324 -13.24 2.82 -21.92
CA ARG A 324 -13.66 3.85 -20.93
C ARG A 324 -12.87 5.15 -21.08
N PHE A 325 -11.57 5.05 -21.34
CA PHE A 325 -10.71 6.22 -21.55
C PHE A 325 -11.15 7.02 -22.78
N MET A 326 -11.32 6.33 -23.92
CA MET A 326 -11.77 6.96 -25.17
C MET A 326 -13.17 7.58 -25.04
N GLU A 327 -14.10 6.92 -24.35
CA GLU A 327 -15.44 7.46 -24.12
C GLU A 327 -15.40 8.73 -23.26
N ARG A 328 -14.58 8.77 -22.20
CA ARG A 328 -14.40 9.97 -21.37
C ARG A 328 -13.77 11.11 -22.14
N ALA A 329 -12.77 10.83 -22.98
CA ALA A 329 -12.15 11.84 -23.84
C ALA A 329 -13.18 12.44 -24.80
N ARG A 330 -14.00 11.60 -25.45
CA ARG A 330 -15.10 12.05 -26.32
C ARG A 330 -16.09 12.96 -25.58
N ARG A 331 -16.58 12.54 -24.42
CA ARG A 331 -17.53 13.34 -23.60
C ARG A 331 -16.94 14.69 -23.16
N ARG A 332 -15.62 14.76 -22.91
CA ARG A 332 -14.94 16.03 -22.57
C ARG A 332 -14.91 16.97 -23.78
N LEU A 333 -14.57 16.46 -24.96
CA LEU A 333 -14.55 17.24 -26.20
C LEU A 333 -15.96 17.76 -26.55
N GLU A 334 -16.99 16.92 -26.45
CA GLU A 334 -18.39 17.32 -26.65
C GLU A 334 -18.82 18.45 -25.70
N LYS A 335 -18.48 18.35 -24.41
CA LYS A 335 -18.75 19.42 -23.43
C LYS A 335 -18.01 20.72 -23.75
N GLN A 336 -16.78 20.63 -24.26
CA GLN A 336 -16.00 21.81 -24.63
C GLN A 336 -16.61 22.49 -25.86
N ALA A 337 -17.00 21.73 -26.88
CA ALA A 337 -17.66 22.24 -28.08
C ALA A 337 -19.02 22.89 -27.77
N ASN A 338 -19.82 22.28 -26.89
CA ASN A 338 -21.10 22.86 -26.47
C ASN A 338 -20.93 24.15 -25.66
N ARG A 339 -19.85 24.28 -24.88
CA ARG A 339 -19.54 25.51 -24.14
C ARG A 339 -19.11 26.64 -25.06
N SER A 340 -18.28 26.36 -26.07
CA SER A 340 -17.89 27.37 -27.06
C SER A 340 -19.09 27.82 -27.89
N ALA A 341 -19.95 26.89 -28.32
CA ALA A 341 -21.15 27.22 -29.10
C ALA A 341 -22.23 27.99 -28.30
N ALA A 342 -22.17 27.97 -26.96
CA ALA A 342 -23.08 28.73 -26.10
C ALA A 342 -22.52 30.10 -25.67
N SER A 343 -21.24 30.37 -25.97
CA SER A 343 -20.57 31.65 -25.73
C SER A 343 -20.44 32.52 -26.99
N ASP A 344 -20.78 31.96 -28.15
CA ASP A 344 -20.98 32.66 -29.43
C ASP A 344 -22.46 33.00 -29.60
#